data_AF-A0A935BES5-F1
#
_entry.id   AF-A0A935BES5-F1
#
_cell.length_a   1.000
_cell.length_b   1.000
_cell.length_c   1.000
_cell.angle_alpha   90.00
_cell.angle_beta   90.00
_cell.angle_gamma   90.00
#
_symmetry.space_group_name_H-M   'P 1'
#
loop_
_entity.id
_entity.type
_entity.pdbx_description
1 polymer ?
#
loop_
_entity_poly.entity_id
_entity_poly.type
_entity_poly.pdbx_seq_one_letter_code
_entity_poly.pdbx_strand_id
1 'polypeptide(L)'
;MFEKENEDLATEVRRVAEHQIGRLERFESGASDQLVKMSVWLTASLLAINSGGALAALNVAEHFEFPTPAALLFGIGILLALLSGVAIQGFQSKAAQPLEELLLYWRGVQISGVEDIERAVELAKPLITLNRFAFIPPTIGWFSGLAFFVGAIALGLHVEHRGKAVVDRCLELQNDMLSLKPRRADSRELFIALKCDPTRL
;
A
#
# COMPACT_ATOMS: atom_id res chain seq x y z
N MET A 1 -28.90 31.26 45.66
CA MET A 1 -28.47 29.84 45.62
C MET A 1 -28.53 29.32 44.19
N PHE A 2 -29.69 29.36 43.53
CA PHE A 2 -29.84 28.97 42.11
C PHE A 2 -28.92 29.68 41.11
N GLU A 3 -28.63 30.97 41.32
CA GLU A 3 -27.76 31.74 40.43
C GLU A 3 -26.32 31.25 40.45
N LYS A 4 -25.81 30.87 41.63
CA LYS A 4 -24.46 30.33 41.80
C LYS A 4 -24.32 28.93 41.20
N GLU A 5 -25.35 28.09 41.38
CA GLU A 5 -25.38 26.73 40.81
C GLU A 5 -25.37 26.75 39.27
N ASN A 6 -26.10 27.69 38.67
CA ASN A 6 -26.10 27.88 37.21
C ASN A 6 -24.74 28.38 36.68
N GLU A 7 -24.07 29.26 37.42
CA GLU A 7 -22.74 29.78 37.05
C GLU A 7 -21.66 28.70 37.15
N ASP A 8 -21.72 27.86 38.18
CA ASP A 8 -20.81 26.72 38.37
C ASP A 8 -20.99 25.69 37.24
N LEU A 9 -22.25 25.39 36.87
CA LEU A 9 -22.56 24.47 35.77
C LEU A 9 -22.05 25.00 34.41
N ALA A 10 -22.31 26.27 34.10
CA ALA A 10 -21.86 26.88 32.85
C ALA A 10 -20.32 26.87 32.74
N THR A 11 -19.61 27.07 33.85
CA THR A 11 -18.15 27.00 33.90
C THR A 11 -17.63 25.59 33.58
N GLU A 12 -18.27 24.56 34.12
CA GLU A 12 -17.88 23.17 33.83
C GLU A 12 -18.17 22.78 32.37
N VAL A 13 -19.32 23.18 31.82
CA VAL A 13 -19.66 22.95 30.40
C VAL A 13 -18.61 23.58 29.47
N ARG A 14 -18.18 24.81 29.76
CA ARG A 14 -17.12 25.49 28.99
C ARG A 14 -15.79 24.75 29.05
N ARG A 15 -15.44 24.21 30.21
CA ARG A 15 -14.22 23.42 30.40
C ARG A 15 -14.26 22.11 29.60
N VAL A 16 -15.41 21.43 29.57
CA VAL A 16 -15.61 20.25 28.73
C VAL A 16 -15.47 20.62 27.25
N ALA A 17 -16.10 21.71 26.81
CA ALA A 17 -16.01 22.18 25.43
C ALA A 17 -14.56 22.49 25.02
N GLU A 18 -13.80 23.19 25.86
CA GLU A 18 -12.37 23.45 25.62
C GLU A 18 -11.57 22.16 25.47
N HIS A 19 -11.82 21.17 26.32
CA HIS A 19 -11.19 19.86 26.21
C HIS A 19 -11.55 19.15 24.90
N GLN A 20 -12.82 19.22 24.49
CA GLN A 20 -13.29 18.62 23.23
C GLN A 20 -12.67 19.29 22.01
N ILE A 21 -12.63 20.62 21.97
CA ILE A 21 -11.96 21.40 20.92
C ILE A 21 -10.50 20.98 20.83
N GLY A 22 -9.76 21.01 21.96
CA GLY A 22 -8.35 20.63 21.97
C GLY A 22 -8.10 19.17 21.58
N ARG A 23 -9.09 18.26 21.77
CA ARG A 23 -9.01 16.88 21.28
C ARG A 23 -9.27 16.79 19.77
N LEU A 24 -10.29 17.50 19.27
CA LEU A 24 -10.65 17.54 17.86
C LEU A 24 -9.57 18.22 17.02
N GLU A 25 -8.99 19.32 17.48
CA GLU A 25 -7.88 20.01 16.80
C GLU A 25 -6.60 19.16 16.79
N ARG A 26 -6.31 18.41 17.86
CA ARG A 26 -5.23 17.41 17.87
C ARG A 26 -5.51 16.25 16.91
N PHE A 27 -6.76 15.81 16.82
CA PHE A 27 -7.16 14.80 15.86
C PHE A 27 -7.04 15.32 14.42
N GLU A 28 -7.50 16.53 14.15
CA GLU A 28 -7.41 17.18 12.84
C GLU A 28 -5.96 17.39 12.41
N SER A 29 -5.13 17.98 13.26
CA SER A 29 -3.70 18.19 12.98
C SER A 29 -2.95 16.87 12.86
N GLY A 30 -3.17 15.91 13.78
CA GLY A 30 -2.56 14.59 13.72
C GLY A 30 -2.98 13.78 12.49
N ALA A 31 -4.27 13.79 12.15
CA ALA A 31 -4.80 13.06 11.01
C ALA A 31 -4.39 13.72 9.68
N SER A 32 -4.46 15.04 9.57
CA SER A 32 -4.11 15.74 8.34
C SER A 32 -2.61 15.71 8.05
N ASP A 33 -1.74 15.82 9.06
CA ASP A 33 -0.30 15.84 8.79
C ASP A 33 0.35 14.46 8.80
N GLN A 34 0.10 13.62 9.82
CA GLN A 34 0.82 12.35 9.94
C GLN A 34 0.18 11.26 9.09
N LEU A 35 -1.15 11.09 9.14
CA LEU A 35 -1.82 10.03 8.40
C LEU A 35 -1.77 10.28 6.89
N VAL A 36 -2.02 11.51 6.42
CA VAL A 36 -1.93 11.83 4.99
C VAL A 36 -0.52 11.61 4.48
N LYS A 37 0.51 12.13 5.16
CA LYS A 37 1.90 11.98 4.70
C LYS A 37 2.30 10.50 4.70
N MET A 38 2.05 9.78 5.78
CA MET A 38 2.37 8.35 5.85
C MET A 38 1.61 7.55 4.80
N SER A 39 0.32 7.83 4.60
CA SER A 39 -0.49 7.10 3.63
C SER A 39 -0.05 7.37 2.20
N VAL A 40 0.26 8.63 1.86
CA VAL A 40 0.79 9.00 0.54
C VAL A 40 2.12 8.32 0.29
N TRP A 41 3.04 8.35 1.27
CA TRP A 41 4.33 7.66 1.16
C TRP A 41 4.17 6.16 1.00
N LEU A 42 3.32 5.51 1.80
CA LEU A 42 3.06 4.08 1.71
C LEU A 42 2.45 3.70 0.35
N THR A 43 1.43 4.42 -0.11
CA THR A 43 0.80 4.17 -1.42
C THR A 43 1.81 4.40 -2.55
N ALA A 44 2.62 5.45 -2.49
CA ALA A 44 3.67 5.71 -3.47
C ALA A 44 4.74 4.61 -3.49
N SER A 45 5.18 4.13 -2.31
CA SER A 45 6.11 3.01 -2.21
C SER A 45 5.52 1.73 -2.79
N LEU A 46 4.29 1.38 -2.44
CA LEU A 46 3.60 0.20 -2.99
C LEU A 46 3.44 0.28 -4.51
N LEU A 47 3.09 1.46 -5.03
CA LEU A 47 3.00 1.69 -6.47
C LEU A 47 4.38 1.53 -7.15
N ALA A 48 5.42 2.12 -6.57
CA ALA A 48 6.77 2.07 -7.10
C ALA A 48 7.33 0.64 -7.14
N ILE A 49 7.21 -0.12 -6.04
CA ILE A 49 7.73 -1.49 -6.00
C ILE A 49 6.96 -2.42 -6.95
N ASN A 50 5.64 -2.31 -7.02
CA ASN A 50 4.85 -3.12 -7.95
C ASN A 50 5.13 -2.73 -9.41
N SER A 51 5.30 -1.44 -9.72
CA SER A 51 5.68 -0.99 -11.06
C SER A 51 7.08 -1.48 -11.45
N GLY A 52 8.05 -1.40 -10.53
CA GLY A 52 9.39 -1.96 -10.74
C GLY A 52 9.37 -3.46 -10.96
N GLY A 53 8.57 -4.20 -10.17
CA GLY A 53 8.35 -5.63 -10.35
C GLY A 53 7.72 -5.99 -11.70
N ALA A 54 6.69 -5.23 -12.11
CA ALA A 54 6.04 -5.42 -13.41
C ALA A 54 7.03 -5.19 -14.57
N LEU A 55 7.80 -4.10 -14.52
CA LEU A 55 8.83 -3.81 -15.52
C LEU A 55 9.92 -4.89 -15.55
N ALA A 56 10.37 -5.37 -14.39
CA ALA A 56 11.32 -6.47 -14.31
C ALA A 56 10.75 -7.75 -14.93
N ALA A 57 9.50 -8.10 -14.64
CA ALA A 57 8.82 -9.26 -15.23
C ALA A 57 8.67 -9.14 -16.75
N LEU A 58 8.37 -7.93 -17.27
CA LEU A 58 8.26 -7.67 -18.71
C LEU A 58 9.62 -7.71 -19.42
N ASN A 59 10.67 -7.15 -18.83
CA ASN A 59 12.03 -7.23 -19.41
C ASN A 59 12.52 -8.68 -19.49
N VAL A 60 12.11 -9.48 -18.52
CA VAL A 60 12.38 -10.91 -18.49
C VAL A 60 11.45 -11.67 -19.45
N ALA A 61 10.29 -11.13 -19.84
CA ALA A 61 9.29 -11.83 -20.63
C ALA A 61 9.77 -12.28 -22.01
N GLU A 62 10.66 -11.52 -22.66
CA GLU A 62 11.25 -11.91 -23.96
C GLU A 62 12.06 -13.21 -23.89
N HIS A 63 12.41 -13.62 -22.68
CA HIS A 63 13.28 -14.74 -22.41
C HIS A 63 12.52 -15.94 -21.81
N PHE A 64 11.27 -15.79 -21.39
CA PHE A 64 10.54 -16.81 -20.64
C PHE A 64 9.22 -17.14 -21.33
N GLU A 65 8.83 -18.43 -21.36
CA GLU A 65 7.58 -18.86 -21.98
C GLU A 65 6.34 -18.48 -21.15
N PHE A 66 6.50 -18.28 -19.82
CA PHE A 66 5.40 -17.98 -18.89
C PHE A 66 5.71 -16.90 -17.82
N PRO A 67 6.10 -15.67 -18.20
CA PRO A 67 6.27 -14.53 -17.29
C PRO A 67 4.92 -13.94 -16.81
N THR A 68 3.84 -14.32 -17.50
CA THR A 68 2.48 -13.80 -17.34
C THR A 68 1.94 -13.80 -15.91
N PRO A 69 2.09 -14.86 -15.07
CA PRO A 69 1.54 -14.84 -13.72
C PRO A 69 2.23 -13.82 -12.80
N ALA A 70 3.55 -13.64 -12.89
CA ALA A 70 4.26 -12.66 -12.09
C ALA A 70 3.89 -11.22 -12.52
N ALA A 71 3.84 -10.95 -13.83
CA ALA A 71 3.42 -9.66 -14.37
C ALA A 71 1.97 -9.31 -13.96
N LEU A 72 1.06 -10.29 -13.99
CA LEU A 72 -0.32 -10.12 -13.54
C LEU A 72 -0.39 -9.80 -12.04
N LEU A 73 0.39 -10.49 -11.20
CA LEU A 73 0.43 -10.22 -9.75
C LEU A 73 0.90 -8.80 -9.45
N PHE A 74 1.96 -8.33 -10.10
CA PHE A 74 2.40 -6.95 -9.95
C PHE A 74 1.35 -5.95 -10.47
N GLY A 75 0.68 -6.25 -11.59
CA GLY A 75 -0.42 -5.44 -12.11
C GLY A 75 -1.60 -5.32 -11.14
N ILE A 76 -2.01 -6.43 -10.51
CA ILE A 76 -3.02 -6.43 -9.44
C ILE A 76 -2.53 -5.59 -8.25
N GLY A 77 -1.26 -5.72 -7.87
CA GLY A 77 -0.65 -4.91 -6.82
C GLY A 77 -0.72 -3.40 -7.09
N ILE A 78 -0.47 -2.96 -8.33
CA ILE A 78 -0.64 -1.57 -8.79
C ILE A 78 -2.09 -1.12 -8.61
N LEU A 79 -3.06 -1.90 -9.10
CA LEU A 79 -4.48 -1.56 -9.00
C LEU A 79 -4.94 -1.44 -7.54
N LEU A 80 -4.48 -2.33 -6.66
CA LEU A 80 -4.77 -2.27 -5.23
C LEU A 80 -4.12 -1.06 -4.56
N ALA A 81 -2.88 -0.70 -4.91
CA ALA A 81 -2.23 0.50 -4.38
C ALA A 81 -3.03 1.76 -4.75
N LEU A 82 -3.46 1.87 -6.01
CA LEU A 82 -4.30 2.98 -6.47
C LEU A 82 -5.65 3.01 -5.75
N LEU A 83 -6.32 1.86 -5.61
CA LEU A 83 -7.60 1.75 -4.91
C LEU A 83 -7.48 2.16 -3.44
N SER A 84 -6.38 1.80 -2.77
CA SER A 84 -6.09 2.24 -1.40
C SER A 84 -5.99 3.77 -1.33
N GLY A 85 -5.26 4.39 -2.26
CA GLY A 85 -5.16 5.85 -2.36
C GLY A 85 -6.51 6.54 -2.55
N VAL A 86 -7.33 6.04 -3.48
CA VAL A 86 -8.70 6.56 -3.72
C VAL A 86 -9.57 6.39 -2.47
N ALA A 87 -9.47 5.26 -1.78
CA ALA A 87 -10.22 5.02 -0.55
C ALA A 87 -9.82 5.98 0.59
N ILE A 88 -8.51 6.26 0.74
CA ILE A 88 -8.01 7.26 1.70
C ILE A 88 -8.59 8.64 1.39
N GLN A 89 -8.49 9.08 0.13
CA GLN A 89 -8.99 10.37 -0.30
C GLN A 89 -10.50 10.50 -0.08
N GLY A 90 -11.26 9.45 -0.42
CA GLY A 90 -12.71 9.40 -0.20
C GLY A 90 -13.11 9.38 1.27
N PHE A 91 -12.29 8.78 2.14
CA PHE A 91 -12.50 8.83 3.58
C PHE A 91 -12.28 10.23 4.13
N GLN A 92 -11.18 10.88 3.73
CA GLN A 92 -10.83 12.22 4.19
C GLN A 92 -11.85 13.27 3.75
N SER A 93 -12.30 13.22 2.49
CA SER A 93 -13.31 14.17 2.00
C SER A 93 -14.64 14.06 2.74
N LYS A 94 -15.06 12.83 3.09
CA LYS A 94 -16.28 12.58 3.87
C LYS A 94 -16.13 12.91 5.35
N ALA A 95 -14.92 12.84 5.91
CA ALA A 95 -14.65 13.14 7.31
C ALA A 95 -14.49 14.65 7.58
N ALA A 96 -14.03 15.42 6.59
CA ALA A 96 -13.72 16.84 6.75
C ALA A 96 -14.93 17.67 7.22
N GLN A 97 -16.06 17.59 6.51
CA GLN A 97 -17.24 18.40 6.83
C GLN A 97 -17.84 18.07 8.23
N PRO A 98 -18.12 16.80 8.59
CA PRO A 98 -18.65 16.51 9.93
C PRO A 98 -17.69 16.88 11.06
N LEU A 99 -16.38 16.81 10.81
CA LEU A 99 -15.37 17.21 11.79
C LEU A 99 -15.41 18.73 12.01
N GLU A 100 -15.47 19.51 10.94
CA GLU A 100 -15.59 20.97 10.99
C GLU A 100 -16.90 21.40 11.71
N GLU A 101 -18.03 20.79 11.35
CA GLU A 101 -19.33 21.08 11.99
C GLU A 101 -19.30 20.77 13.50
N LEU A 102 -18.70 19.65 13.89
CA LEU A 102 -18.56 19.29 15.30
C LEU A 102 -17.64 20.26 16.05
N LEU A 103 -16.57 20.73 15.41
CA LEU A 103 -15.64 21.70 15.99
C LEU A 103 -16.31 23.07 16.18
N LEU A 104 -17.07 23.54 15.18
CA LEU A 104 -17.88 24.75 15.28
C LEU A 104 -18.92 24.66 16.40
N TYR A 105 -19.57 23.50 16.55
CA TYR A 105 -20.52 23.25 17.65
C TYR A 105 -19.84 23.45 19.01
N TRP A 106 -18.70 22.78 19.27
CA TRP A 106 -18.03 22.90 20.57
C TRP A 106 -17.49 24.31 20.84
N ARG A 107 -17.04 25.04 19.80
CA ARG A 107 -16.71 26.48 19.94
C ARG A 107 -17.93 27.31 20.33
N GLY A 108 -19.10 27.00 19.77
CA GLY A 108 -20.37 27.58 20.19
C GLY A 108 -20.68 27.32 21.66
N VAL A 109 -20.57 26.07 22.11
CA VAL A 109 -20.78 25.66 23.52
C VAL A 109 -19.79 26.35 24.46
N GLN A 110 -18.52 26.51 24.06
CA GLN A 110 -17.50 27.23 24.84
C GLN A 110 -17.90 28.70 25.08
N ILE A 111 -18.52 29.35 24.10
CA ILE A 111 -18.95 30.75 24.22
C ILE A 111 -20.26 30.82 25.03
N SER A 112 -21.27 30.04 24.65
CA SER A 112 -22.61 30.10 25.23
C SER A 112 -22.70 29.52 26.65
N GLY A 113 -21.89 28.52 26.96
CA GLY A 113 -22.00 27.71 28.18
C GLY A 113 -23.21 26.78 28.21
N VAL A 114 -23.91 26.60 27.08
CA VAL A 114 -25.10 25.75 26.97
C VAL A 114 -24.79 24.58 26.04
N GLU A 115 -24.92 23.37 26.57
CA GLU A 115 -24.71 22.13 25.83
C GLU A 115 -26.05 21.52 25.38
N ASP A 116 -26.13 21.19 24.09
CA ASP A 116 -27.20 20.36 23.54
C ASP A 116 -26.62 18.99 23.15
N ILE A 117 -26.76 18.03 24.06
CA ILE A 117 -26.17 16.69 23.91
C ILE A 117 -26.76 15.95 22.70
N GLU A 118 -28.05 16.14 22.41
CA GLU A 118 -28.69 15.49 21.27
C GLU A 118 -28.08 15.96 19.96
N ARG A 119 -27.85 17.27 19.85
CA ARG A 119 -27.17 17.86 18.69
C ARG A 119 -25.72 17.38 18.56
N ALA A 120 -24.97 17.32 19.67
CA ALA A 120 -23.60 16.82 19.68
C ALA A 120 -23.53 15.37 19.17
N VAL A 121 -24.44 14.51 19.63
CA VAL A 121 -24.53 13.11 19.19
C VAL A 121 -24.90 13.02 17.71
N GLU A 122 -25.85 13.83 17.24
CA GLU A 122 -26.25 13.88 15.84
C GLU A 122 -25.06 14.23 14.92
N LEU A 123 -24.30 15.27 15.28
CA LEU A 123 -23.12 15.70 14.53
C LEU A 123 -21.97 14.67 14.57
N ALA A 124 -21.88 13.86 15.64
CA ALA A 124 -20.86 12.81 15.75
C ALA A 124 -21.20 11.52 14.97
N LYS A 125 -22.48 11.24 14.68
CA LYS A 125 -22.92 9.99 14.00
C LYS A 125 -22.19 9.70 12.68
N PRO A 126 -21.96 10.68 11.77
CA PRO A 126 -21.23 10.44 10.53
C PRO A 126 -19.79 9.98 10.79
N LEU A 127 -19.10 10.60 11.75
CA LEU A 127 -17.71 10.24 12.11
C LEU A 127 -17.64 8.83 12.70
N ILE A 128 -18.60 8.44 13.56
CA ILE A 128 -18.69 7.09 14.11
C ILE A 128 -18.91 6.07 13.00
N THR A 129 -19.78 6.39 12.04
CA THR A 129 -20.07 5.52 10.89
C THR A 129 -18.87 5.38 9.98
N LEU A 130 -18.16 6.46 9.69
CA LEU A 130 -16.92 6.45 8.92
C LEU A 130 -15.85 5.61 9.62
N ASN A 131 -15.67 5.76 10.93
CA ASN A 131 -14.68 5.03 11.70
C ASN A 131 -14.83 3.50 11.60
N ARG A 132 -16.07 2.99 11.43
CA ARG A 132 -16.32 1.56 11.18
C ARG A 132 -15.63 1.04 9.92
N PHE A 133 -15.36 1.90 8.94
CA PHE A 133 -14.73 1.56 7.67
C PHE A 133 -13.27 2.04 7.57
N ALA A 134 -12.70 2.61 8.64
CA ALA A 134 -11.33 3.13 8.65
C ALA A 134 -10.27 2.05 8.39
N PHE A 135 -10.60 0.78 8.60
CA PHE A 135 -9.71 -0.36 8.32
C PHE A 135 -9.59 -0.72 6.84
N ILE A 136 -10.49 -0.24 5.97
CA ILE A 136 -10.51 -0.64 4.55
C ILE A 136 -9.23 -0.22 3.82
N PRO A 137 -8.81 1.06 3.83
CA PRO A 137 -7.63 1.45 3.07
C PRO A 137 -6.32 0.74 3.45
N PRO A 138 -5.97 0.55 4.74
CA PRO A 138 -4.76 -0.19 5.09
C PRO A 138 -4.86 -1.67 4.70
N THR A 139 -6.06 -2.27 4.78
CA THR A 139 -6.26 -3.67 4.35
C THR A 139 -5.99 -3.84 2.85
N ILE A 140 -6.46 -2.90 2.01
CA ILE A 140 -6.16 -2.90 0.58
C ILE A 140 -4.65 -2.74 0.33
N GLY A 141 -3.98 -1.87 1.09
CA GLY A 141 -2.52 -1.70 1.03
C GLY A 141 -1.76 -2.99 1.35
N TRP A 142 -2.19 -3.74 2.36
CA TRP A 142 -1.60 -5.05 2.69
C TRP A 142 -1.77 -6.07 1.56
N PHE A 143 -2.95 -6.12 0.93
CA PHE A 143 -3.15 -6.99 -0.24
C PHE A 143 -2.26 -6.60 -1.42
N SER A 144 -2.02 -5.30 -1.64
CA SER A 144 -1.05 -4.83 -2.64
C SER A 144 0.38 -5.30 -2.32
N GLY A 145 0.81 -5.20 -1.06
CA GLY A 145 2.11 -5.70 -0.61
C GLY A 145 2.24 -7.23 -0.74
N LEU A 146 1.17 -7.97 -0.44
CA LEU A 146 1.13 -9.42 -0.61
C LEU A 146 1.24 -9.81 -2.09
N ALA A 147 0.52 -9.11 -2.97
CA ALA A 147 0.60 -9.33 -4.42
C ALA A 147 2.04 -9.12 -4.94
N PHE A 148 2.72 -8.06 -4.48
CA PHE A 148 4.13 -7.84 -4.76
C PHE A 148 5.01 -9.01 -4.30
N PHE A 149 4.85 -9.46 -3.05
CA PHE A 149 5.68 -10.53 -2.49
C PHE A 149 5.51 -11.85 -3.23
N VAL A 150 4.27 -12.24 -3.52
CA VAL A 150 3.98 -13.46 -4.31
C VAL A 150 4.51 -13.32 -5.73
N GLY A 151 4.36 -12.14 -6.35
CA GLY A 151 4.91 -11.85 -7.69
C GLY A 151 6.43 -11.97 -7.73
N ALA A 152 7.12 -11.45 -6.72
CA ALA A 152 8.57 -11.51 -6.59
C ALA A 152 9.08 -12.95 -6.41
N ILE A 153 8.42 -13.75 -5.56
CA ILE A 153 8.74 -15.18 -5.40
C ILE A 153 8.52 -15.93 -6.71
N ALA A 154 7.37 -15.72 -7.35
CA ALA A 154 7.04 -16.38 -8.61
C ALA A 154 8.08 -16.06 -9.69
N LEU A 155 8.48 -14.80 -9.82
CA LEU A 155 9.53 -14.38 -10.76
C LEU A 155 10.88 -14.99 -10.41
N GLY A 156 11.28 -14.97 -9.13
CA GLY A 156 12.56 -15.51 -8.67
C GLY A 156 12.70 -17.01 -8.92
N LEU A 157 11.66 -17.79 -8.60
CA LEU A 157 11.66 -19.24 -8.84
C LEU A 157 11.79 -19.58 -10.34
N HIS A 158 11.16 -18.81 -11.23
CA HIS A 158 11.29 -19.03 -12.67
C HIS A 158 12.71 -18.74 -13.16
N VAL A 159 13.32 -17.64 -12.70
CA VAL A 159 14.70 -17.28 -13.06
C VAL A 159 15.69 -18.35 -12.62
N GLU A 160 15.54 -18.89 -11.40
CA GLU A 160 16.43 -19.94 -10.89
C GLU A 160 16.33 -21.26 -11.67
N HIS A 161 15.10 -21.73 -11.95
CA HIS A 161 14.90 -22.99 -12.68
C HIS A 161 15.49 -22.95 -14.08
N ARG A 162 15.35 -21.82 -14.79
CA ARG A 162 15.93 -21.67 -16.13
C ARG A 162 17.45 -21.58 -16.09
N GLY A 163 18.01 -20.88 -15.10
CA GLY A 163 19.46 -20.83 -14.90
C GLY A 163 20.06 -22.22 -14.80
N LYS A 164 19.46 -23.09 -13.98
CA LYS A 164 19.88 -24.50 -13.85
C LYS A 164 19.69 -25.28 -15.15
N ALA A 165 18.51 -25.23 -15.77
CA ALA A 165 18.24 -25.98 -17.00
C ALA A 165 19.15 -25.59 -18.18
N VAL A 166 19.50 -24.30 -18.32
CA VAL A 166 20.45 -23.85 -19.34
C VAL A 166 21.86 -24.35 -19.03
N VAL A 167 22.32 -24.25 -17.79
CA VAL A 167 23.63 -24.76 -17.35
C VAL A 167 23.73 -26.28 -17.55
N ASP A 168 22.72 -27.03 -17.15
CA ASP A 168 22.67 -28.50 -17.30
C ASP A 168 22.74 -28.90 -18.77
N ARG A 169 21.99 -28.21 -19.65
CA ARG A 169 22.01 -28.45 -21.09
C ARG A 169 23.36 -28.10 -21.73
N CYS A 170 24.02 -27.04 -21.26
CA CYS A 170 25.36 -26.67 -21.69
C CYS A 170 26.40 -27.73 -21.26
N LEU A 171 26.29 -28.25 -20.03
CA LEU A 171 27.15 -29.31 -19.51
C LEU A 171 26.96 -30.63 -20.27
N GLU A 172 25.71 -31.00 -20.56
CA GLU A 172 25.39 -32.21 -21.34
C GLU A 172 25.99 -32.13 -22.75
N LEU A 173 25.83 -30.99 -23.43
CA LEU A 173 26.43 -30.75 -24.74
C LEU A 173 27.95 -30.77 -24.70
N GLN A 174 28.56 -30.19 -23.65
CA GLN A 174 30.01 -30.22 -23.46
C GLN A 174 30.52 -31.66 -23.34
N ASN A 175 29.86 -32.46 -22.51
CA ASN A 175 30.22 -33.86 -22.29
C ASN A 175 30.06 -34.69 -23.58
N ASP A 176 28.96 -34.50 -24.31
CA ASP A 176 28.72 -35.19 -25.59
C ASP A 176 29.84 -34.87 -26.60
N MET A 177 30.22 -33.60 -26.74
CA MET A 177 31.30 -33.19 -27.64
C MET A 177 32.69 -33.66 -27.22
N LEU A 178 32.95 -33.80 -25.92
CA LEU A 178 34.20 -34.40 -25.42
C LEU A 178 34.26 -35.91 -25.71
N SER A 179 33.11 -36.58 -25.81
CA SER A 179 33.03 -38.03 -26.04
C SER A 179 33.23 -38.44 -27.51
N LEU A 180 32.90 -37.56 -28.47
CA LEU A 180 32.97 -37.85 -29.90
C LEU A 180 34.42 -37.82 -30.43
N LYS A 181 34.84 -38.90 -31.12
CA LYS A 181 36.08 -38.96 -31.93
C LYS A 181 35.74 -39.28 -33.40
N PRO A 182 36.20 -38.46 -34.37
CA PRO A 182 37.02 -37.25 -34.21
C PRO A 182 36.23 -36.06 -33.65
N ARG A 183 36.94 -35.12 -33.01
CA ARG A 183 36.34 -33.88 -32.49
C ARG A 183 35.68 -33.08 -33.63
N ARG A 184 34.43 -32.68 -33.41
CA ARG A 184 33.66 -31.81 -34.30
C ARG A 184 34.27 -30.41 -34.38
N ALA A 185 34.44 -29.87 -35.58
CA ALA A 185 35.01 -28.55 -35.81
C ALA A 185 34.01 -27.39 -35.55
N ASP A 186 32.71 -27.70 -35.55
CA ASP A 186 31.57 -26.81 -35.35
C ASP A 186 31.22 -26.58 -33.87
N SER A 187 31.99 -27.14 -32.93
CA SER A 187 31.70 -27.11 -31.50
C SER A 187 31.55 -25.70 -30.92
N ARG A 188 32.31 -24.73 -31.45
CA ARG A 188 32.25 -23.32 -31.02
C ARG A 188 30.96 -22.64 -31.44
N GLU A 189 30.48 -22.92 -32.66
CA GLU A 189 29.24 -22.31 -33.17
C GLU A 189 28.02 -22.83 -32.42
N LEU A 190 28.02 -24.12 -32.04
CA LEU A 190 27.01 -24.73 -31.19
C LEU A 190 26.91 -24.08 -29.80
N PHE A 191 28.05 -23.80 -29.15
CA PHE A 191 28.07 -23.10 -27.85
C PHE A 191 27.53 -21.66 -27.94
N ILE A 192 27.89 -20.94 -29.00
CA ILE A 192 27.41 -19.57 -29.25
C ILE A 192 25.89 -19.58 -29.53
N ALA A 193 25.42 -20.50 -30.36
CA ALA A 193 24.00 -20.64 -30.70
C ALA A 193 23.14 -20.97 -29.47
N LEU A 194 23.67 -21.76 -28.53
CA LEU A 194 23.01 -22.12 -27.28
C LEU A 194 23.18 -21.08 -26.16
N LYS A 195 23.90 -19.99 -26.41
CA LYS A 195 24.22 -18.94 -25.41
C LYS A 195 24.89 -19.50 -24.16
N CYS A 196 25.65 -20.59 -24.28
CA CYS A 196 26.46 -21.12 -23.20
C CYS A 196 27.66 -20.20 -23.00
N ASP A 197 27.70 -19.42 -21.91
CA ASP A 197 28.84 -18.57 -21.58
C ASP A 197 29.98 -19.44 -21.00
N PRO A 198 31.09 -19.63 -21.73
CA PRO A 198 32.18 -20.48 -21.27
C PRO A 198 32.95 -19.90 -20.08
N THR A 199 32.75 -18.63 -19.73
CA THR A 199 33.40 -18.00 -18.57
C THR A 199 32.67 -18.26 -17.24
N ARG A 200 31.47 -18.84 -17.30
CA ARG A 200 30.64 -19.19 -16.14
C ARG A 200 30.56 -20.69 -15.83
N LEU A 201 31.23 -21.52 -16.64
CA LEU A 201 31.34 -22.98 -16.48
C LEU A 201 32.59 -23.35 -15.67
#